data_AF-T1B6W8-F1
#
_entry.id   AF-T1B6W8-F1
#
_cell.length_a   1.000
_cell.length_b   1.000
_cell.length_c   1.000
_cell.angle_alpha   90.00
_cell.angle_beta   90.00
_cell.angle_gamma   90.00
#
_symmetry.space_group_name_H-M   'P 1'
#
loop_
_entity.id
_entity.type
_entity.pdbx_description
1 polymer ?
#
loop_
_entity_poly.entity_id
_entity_poly.type
_entity_poly.pdbx_seq_one_letter_code
_entity_poly.pdbx_strand_id
1 'polypeptide(L)'
;GAKVELGLVPRLERLTGEDASCCVPEYRALSREVTHAQGFSRALTRARALSDRSRMTAVILLRRRPELCACEIQAVLGVSHATVSHHMRILSKAGIVQGRRKGKWMYYRLASAAGVDIP
;
A
#
# COMPACT_ATOMS: atom_id res chain seq x y z
N GLY A 1 -12.78 -6.83 -8.83
CA GLY A 1 -13.77 -7.85 -8.41
C GLY A 1 -15.03 -7.68 -9.24
N ALA A 2 -15.38 -8.70 -10.03
CA ALA A 2 -16.60 -8.96 -10.83
C ALA A 2 -17.29 -7.78 -11.58
N LYS A 3 -17.60 -6.66 -10.91
CA LYS A 3 -18.22 -5.45 -11.50
C LYS A 3 -17.38 -4.77 -12.60
N VAL A 4 -16.06 -5.03 -12.64
CA VAL A 4 -15.18 -4.47 -13.68
C VAL A 4 -15.31 -5.24 -15.01
N GLU A 5 -15.64 -6.54 -14.97
CA GLU A 5 -15.64 -7.40 -16.16
C GLU A 5 -16.93 -7.34 -16.99
N LEU A 6 -18.08 -7.24 -16.31
CA LEU A 6 -19.41 -7.25 -16.94
C LEU A 6 -19.70 -5.99 -17.77
N GLY A 7 -19.00 -4.89 -17.51
CA GLY A 7 -19.22 -3.59 -18.18
C GLY A 7 -18.07 -3.12 -19.06
N LEU A 8 -17.13 -4.01 -19.44
CA LEU A 8 -15.91 -3.58 -20.15
C LEU A 8 -16.19 -3.18 -21.60
N VAL A 9 -16.99 -3.95 -22.35
CA VAL A 9 -17.37 -3.63 -23.75
C VAL A 9 -18.09 -2.28 -23.83
N PRO A 10 -19.21 -2.05 -23.10
CA PRO A 10 -19.97 -0.80 -23.23
C PRO A 10 -19.25 0.40 -22.60
N ARG A 11 -18.18 0.18 -21.83
CA ARG A 11 -17.31 1.25 -21.31
C ARG A 11 -16.25 1.63 -22.34
N LEU A 12 -15.64 0.66 -23.02
CA LEU A 12 -14.63 0.94 -24.05
C LEU A 12 -15.25 1.60 -25.28
N GLU A 13 -16.39 1.10 -25.76
CA GLU A 13 -17.12 1.73 -26.88
C GLU A 13 -17.47 3.20 -26.60
N ARG A 14 -17.85 3.52 -25.35
CA ARG A 14 -18.09 4.92 -24.94
C ARG A 14 -16.83 5.78 -24.88
N LEU A 15 -15.66 5.20 -24.69
CA LEU A 15 -14.39 5.94 -24.59
C LEU A 15 -13.72 6.12 -25.96
N THR A 16 -13.87 5.14 -26.86
CA THR A 16 -13.18 5.11 -28.16
C THR A 16 -14.09 5.44 -29.34
N GLY A 17 -15.40 5.25 -29.21
CA GLY A 17 -16.35 5.37 -30.31
C GLY A 17 -16.32 4.20 -31.31
N GLU A 18 -15.57 3.15 -30.99
CA GLU A 18 -15.35 1.97 -31.84
C GLU A 18 -15.95 0.71 -31.21
N ASP A 19 -16.35 -0.26 -32.03
CA ASP A 19 -16.77 -1.58 -31.55
C ASP A 19 -15.60 -2.28 -30.84
N ALA A 20 -15.76 -2.50 -29.54
CA ALA A 20 -14.73 -3.09 -28.67
C ALA A 20 -14.92 -4.60 -28.49
N SER A 21 -15.89 -5.23 -29.17
CA SER A 21 -16.21 -6.65 -29.04
C SER A 21 -15.02 -7.57 -29.37
N CYS A 22 -14.16 -7.15 -30.32
CA CYS A 22 -12.99 -7.91 -30.76
C CYS A 22 -11.85 -7.93 -29.72
N CYS A 23 -11.58 -6.83 -29.01
CA CYS A 23 -10.43 -6.69 -28.10
C CYS A 23 -10.75 -6.92 -26.62
N VAL A 24 -12.02 -6.82 -26.21
CA VAL A 24 -12.43 -7.04 -24.81
C VAL A 24 -12.10 -8.43 -24.25
N PRO A 25 -12.19 -9.55 -25.01
CA PRO A 25 -11.79 -10.86 -24.51
C PRO A 25 -10.34 -10.89 -24.02
N GLU A 26 -9.43 -10.24 -24.75
CA GLU A 26 -8.01 -10.13 -24.40
C GLU A 26 -7.82 -9.35 -23.09
N TYR A 27 -8.42 -8.16 -22.99
CA TYR A 27 -8.34 -7.36 -21.76
C TYR A 27 -8.96 -8.05 -20.54
N ARG A 28 -10.01 -8.85 -20.73
CA ARG A 28 -10.58 -9.68 -19.66
C ARG A 28 -9.63 -10.77 -19.21
N ALA A 29 -8.99 -11.49 -20.14
CA ALA A 29 -8.00 -12.50 -19.82
C ALA A 29 -6.81 -11.89 -19.05
N LEU A 30 -6.27 -10.77 -19.56
CA LEU A 30 -5.18 -10.04 -18.92
C LEU A 30 -5.55 -9.55 -17.51
N SER A 31 -6.74 -8.94 -17.34
CA SER A 31 -7.20 -8.49 -16.03
C SER A 31 -7.31 -9.64 -15.01
N ARG A 32 -7.75 -10.82 -15.44
CA ARG A 32 -7.85 -12.00 -14.56
C ARG A 32 -6.47 -12.51 -14.18
N GLU A 33 -5.58 -12.63 -15.16
CA GLU A 33 -4.20 -13.05 -14.95
C GLU A 33 -3.51 -12.15 -13.90
N VAL A 34 -3.57 -10.83 -14.09
CA VAL A 34 -2.92 -9.86 -13.18
C VAL A 34 -3.52 -9.91 -11.78
N THR A 35 -4.85 -9.97 -11.66
CA THR A 35 -5.51 -9.96 -10.34
C THR A 35 -5.38 -11.27 -9.57
N HIS A 36 -5.11 -12.38 -10.27
CA HIS A 36 -4.84 -13.70 -9.67
C HIS A 36 -3.34 -14.00 -9.52
N ALA A 37 -2.46 -13.15 -10.04
CA ALA A 37 -1.03 -13.30 -9.91
C ALA A 37 -0.62 -13.45 -8.43
N GLN A 38 0.33 -14.36 -8.18
CA GLN A 38 0.84 -14.61 -6.84
C GLN A 38 1.39 -13.31 -6.24
N GLY A 39 0.88 -12.92 -5.07
CA GLY A 39 1.32 -11.70 -4.39
C GLY A 39 0.51 -10.43 -4.71
N PHE A 40 -0.43 -10.45 -5.66
CA PHE A 40 -1.29 -9.29 -5.95
C PHE A 40 -2.01 -8.75 -4.70
N SER A 41 -2.61 -9.63 -3.89
CA SER A 41 -3.27 -9.25 -2.63
C SER A 41 -2.31 -8.58 -1.62
N ARG A 42 -1.06 -9.08 -1.54
CA ARG A 42 -0.02 -8.50 -0.67
C ARG A 42 0.42 -7.12 -1.18
N ALA A 43 0.63 -6.98 -2.48
CA ALA A 43 0.98 -5.70 -3.11
C ALA A 43 -0.13 -4.66 -2.89
N LEU A 44 -1.40 -5.03 -3.10
CA LEU A 44 -2.55 -4.17 -2.87
C LEU A 44 -2.67 -3.74 -1.40
N THR A 45 -2.42 -4.67 -0.47
CA THR A 45 -2.42 -4.36 0.97
C THR A 45 -1.34 -3.35 1.33
N ARG A 46 -0.13 -3.51 0.79
CA ARG A 46 0.98 -2.55 0.99
C ARG A 46 0.66 -1.19 0.37
N ALA A 47 0.14 -1.16 -0.85
CA ALA A 47 -0.26 0.07 -1.53
C ALA A 47 -1.29 0.87 -0.71
N ARG A 48 -2.34 0.20 -0.20
CA ARG A 48 -3.34 0.81 0.69
C ARG A 48 -2.75 1.31 2.02
N ALA A 49 -1.76 0.61 2.55
CA ALA A 49 -1.05 1.04 3.75
C ALA A 49 -0.17 2.28 3.49
N LEU A 50 0.31 2.49 2.26
CA LEU A 50 1.16 3.63 1.91
C LEU A 50 0.39 4.84 1.40
N SER A 51 -0.87 4.69 1.00
CA SER A 51 -1.71 5.75 0.42
C SER A 51 -2.24 6.77 1.46
N ASP A 52 -1.43 7.12 2.45
CA ASP A 52 -1.71 8.11 3.48
C ASP A 52 -0.44 8.92 3.74
N ARG A 53 -0.60 10.24 3.80
CA ARG A 53 0.52 11.18 3.89
C ARG A 53 1.42 10.91 5.08
N SER A 54 0.82 10.69 6.26
CA SER A 54 1.55 10.48 7.51
C SER A 54 2.27 9.14 7.51
N ARG A 55 1.63 8.09 6.99
CA ARG A 55 2.24 6.76 6.87
C ARG A 55 3.40 6.75 5.87
N MET A 56 3.22 7.36 4.70
CA MET A 56 4.31 7.52 3.72
C MET A 56 5.47 8.31 4.31
N THR A 57 5.19 9.43 4.97
CA THR A 57 6.22 10.25 5.62
C THR A 57 6.99 9.45 6.66
N ALA A 58 6.32 8.69 7.53
CA ALA A 58 6.98 7.85 8.52
C ALA A 58 7.89 6.78 7.89
N VAL A 59 7.45 6.17 6.79
CA VAL A 59 8.24 5.18 6.06
C VAL A 59 9.49 5.82 5.44
N ILE A 60 9.37 7.00 4.83
CA ILE A 60 10.51 7.77 4.29
C ILE A 60 11.48 8.16 5.41
N LEU A 61 10.98 8.59 6.58
CA LEU A 61 11.82 8.88 7.75
C LEU A 61 12.61 7.65 8.19
N LEU A 62 11.96 6.48 8.28
CA LEU A 62 12.58 5.21 8.63
C LEU A 62 13.54 4.67 7.54
N ARG A 63 13.43 5.16 6.31
CA ARG A 63 14.42 4.89 5.25
C ARG A 63 15.69 5.69 5.45
N ARG A 64 15.56 6.95 5.89
CA ARG A 64 16.68 7.86 6.17
C ARG A 64 17.34 7.59 7.53
N ARG A 65 16.59 7.02 8.48
CA ARG A 65 17.06 6.68 9.83
C ARG A 65 16.69 5.23 10.16
N PRO A 66 17.66 4.35 10.48
CA PRO A 66 17.43 2.90 10.55
C PRO A 66 16.43 2.48 11.63
N GLU A 67 16.27 3.27 12.70
CA GLU A 67 15.31 3.03 13.77
C GLU A 67 14.88 4.38 14.36
N LEU A 68 13.59 4.56 14.68
CA LEU A 68 13.03 5.75 15.34
C LEU A 68 12.01 5.35 16.42
N CYS A 69 11.96 6.06 17.55
CA CYS A 69 10.91 5.91 18.55
C CYS A 69 9.57 6.45 18.05
N ALA A 70 8.47 5.95 18.63
CA ALA A 70 7.13 6.47 18.39
C ALA A 70 7.04 7.99 18.68
N CYS A 71 7.78 8.47 19.68
CA CYS A 71 7.89 9.88 20.05
C CYS A 71 8.52 10.76 18.96
N GLU A 72 9.60 10.31 18.34
CA GLU A 72 10.30 11.02 17.25
C GLU A 72 9.39 11.11 16.03
N ILE A 73 8.74 9.99 15.68
CA ILE A 73 7.76 9.96 14.58
C ILE A 73 6.60 10.92 14.88
N GLN A 74 6.09 10.93 16.12
CA GLN A 74 5.04 11.85 16.54
C GLN A 74 5.45 13.32 16.38
N ALA A 75 6.65 13.66 16.85
CA ALA A 75 7.17 15.03 16.78
C ALA A 75 7.29 15.53 15.33
N VAL A 76 7.80 14.69 14.42
CA VAL A 76 7.94 15.06 13.01
C VAL A 76 6.61 15.12 12.27
N LEU A 77 5.68 14.20 12.56
CA LEU A 77 4.37 14.17 11.89
C LEU A 77 3.38 15.21 12.43
N GLY A 78 3.59 15.75 13.63
CA GLY A 78 2.67 16.70 14.25
C GLY A 78 1.29 16.12 14.56
N VAL A 79 1.20 14.81 14.81
CA VAL A 79 -0.06 14.10 15.11
C VAL A 79 -0.08 13.56 16.54
N SER A 80 -1.23 13.09 17.02
CA SER A 80 -1.33 12.49 18.36
C SER A 80 -0.58 11.16 18.47
N HIS A 81 -0.19 10.79 19.69
CA HIS A 81 0.39 9.46 19.98
C HIS A 81 -0.52 8.30 19.54
N ALA A 82 -1.83 8.44 19.74
CA ALA A 82 -2.82 7.45 19.31
C ALA A 82 -2.82 7.28 17.78
N THR A 83 -2.70 8.38 17.04
CA THR A 83 -2.60 8.39 15.59
C THR A 83 -1.32 7.71 15.11
N VAL A 84 -0.16 8.01 15.71
CA VAL A 84 1.10 7.32 15.39
C VAL A 84 0.97 5.82 15.65
N SER A 85 0.46 5.42 16.81
CA SER A 85 0.25 4.01 17.15
C SER A 85 -0.65 3.31 16.12
N HIS A 86 -1.72 3.99 15.68
CA HIS A 86 -2.62 3.49 14.66
C HIS A 86 -1.94 3.32 13.29
N HIS A 87 -1.22 4.35 12.84
CA HIS A 87 -0.47 4.31 11.59
C HIS A 87 0.59 3.22 11.58
N MET A 88 1.37 3.09 12.65
CA MET A 88 2.41 2.08 12.77
C MET A 88 1.84 0.67 12.82
N ARG A 89 0.66 0.48 13.43
CA ARG A 89 -0.05 -0.81 13.40
C ARG A 89 -0.49 -1.19 11.99
N ILE A 90 -1.02 -0.25 11.20
CA ILE A 90 -1.40 -0.49 9.80
C ILE A 90 -0.16 -0.90 8.99
N LEU A 91 0.93 -0.14 9.10
CA LEU A 91 2.17 -0.43 8.38
C LEU A 91 2.78 -1.78 8.79
N SER A 92 2.69 -2.12 10.08
CA SER A 92 3.19 -3.40 10.60
C SER A 92 2.35 -4.58 10.09
N LYS A 93 1.02 -4.46 10.08
CA LYS A 93 0.12 -5.46 9.48
C LYS A 93 0.36 -5.65 7.98
N ALA A 94 0.73 -4.59 7.27
CA ALA A 94 1.12 -4.67 5.86
C ALA A 94 2.54 -5.22 5.63
N GLY A 95 3.28 -5.51 6.70
CA GLY A 95 4.65 -6.01 6.64
C GLY A 95 5.66 -4.98 6.14
N ILE A 96 5.38 -3.69 6.31
CA ILE A 96 6.25 -2.58 5.87
C ILE A 96 7.23 -2.18 6.99
N VAL A 97 6.75 -2.15 8.23
CA VAL A 97 7.57 -1.80 9.41
C VAL A 97 7.54 -2.91 10.45
N GLN A 98 8.58 -2.95 11.28
CA GLN A 98 8.64 -3.78 12.47
C GLN A 98 8.81 -2.89 13.68
N GLY A 99 8.10 -3.24 14.75
CA GLY A 99 8.20 -2.55 16.01
C GLY A 99 8.96 -3.40 17.04
N ARG A 100 9.79 -2.76 17.85
CA ARG A 100 10.51 -3.37 18.98
C ARG A 100 10.34 -2.51 20.22
N ARG A 101 10.04 -3.14 21.36
CA ARG A 101 9.96 -2.44 22.63
C ARG A 101 11.34 -2.39 23.29
N LYS A 102 11.77 -1.20 23.72
CA LYS A 102 13.01 -1.00 24.49
C LYS A 102 12.66 -0.14 25.72
N GLY A 103 12.55 -0.79 26.87
CA GLY A 103 12.05 -0.19 28.10
C GLY A 103 10.58 0.24 27.96
N LYS A 104 10.31 1.52 28.22
CA LYS A 104 8.97 2.12 28.09
C LYS A 104 8.62 2.54 26.65
N TRP A 105 9.59 2.51 25.75
CA TRP A 105 9.46 3.10 24.41
C TRP A 105 9.28 2.03 23.33
N MET A 106 8.47 2.35 22.33
CA MET A 106 8.33 1.57 21.11
C MET A 106 9.18 2.18 20.00
N TYR A 107 10.05 1.38 19.40
CA TYR A 107 10.89 1.75 18.28
C TYR A 107 10.42 1.05 17.02
N TYR A 108 10.52 1.71 15.88
CA TYR A 108 10.13 1.20 14.58
C TYR A 108 11.32 1.23 13.62
N ARG A 109 11.36 0.24 12.73
CA ARG A 109 12.31 0.12 11.61
C ARG A 109 11.59 -0.43 10.39
N LEU A 110 12.17 -0.27 9.20
CA LEU A 110 11.66 -0.95 8.00
C LEU A 110 11.82 -2.47 8.15
N ALA A 111 10.82 -3.22 7.64
CA ALA A 111 10.91 -4.67 7.59
C ALA A 111 11.88 -5.09 6.46
N SER A 112 12.79 -6.02 6.73
CA SER A 112 13.76 -6.50 5.73
C SER A 112 13.11 -7.19 4.51
N ALA A 113 11.92 -7.78 4.69
CA ALA A 113 11.13 -8.41 3.62
C ALA A 113 10.17 -7.42 2.90
N ALA A 114 10.21 -6.15 3.26
CA ALA A 114 9.53 -5.10 2.52
C ALA A 114 10.38 -4.75 1.30
N GLY A 115 10.33 -5.60 0.26
CA GLY A 115 10.70 -5.22 -1.11
C GLY A 115 9.70 -4.17 -1.60
N VAL A 116 9.75 -2.99 -0.98
CA VAL A 116 8.95 -1.83 -1.33
C VAL A 116 9.97 -0.84 -1.86
N ASP A 117 9.98 -0.67 -3.17
CA ASP A 117 10.71 0.42 -3.82
C ASP A 117 10.02 1.73 -3.41
N ILE A 118 10.44 2.26 -2.26
CA ILE A 118 10.00 3.54 -1.71
C ILE A 118 10.96 4.61 -2.24
N PRO A 119 10.45 5.72 -2.80
CA PRO A 119 11.29 6.82 -3.29
C PRO A 119 12.13 7.50 -2.21
#